data_AF-A0A927FB74-F1
#
_entry.id   AF-A0A927FB74-F1
#
_cell.length_a   1.000
_cell.length_b   1.000
_cell.length_c   1.000
_cell.angle_alpha   90.00
_cell.angle_beta   90.00
_cell.angle_gamma   90.00
#
_symmetry.space_group_name_H-M   'P 1'
#
loop_
_entity.id
_entity.type
_entity.pdbx_description
1 polymer ?
#
loop_
_entity_poly.entity_id
_entity_poly.type
_entity_poly.pdbx_seq_one_letter_code
_entity_poly.pdbx_strand_id
1 'polypeptide(L)'
;MKISSIFRLVLCGLSLVAAASAWAQDKGPGRAGRAGIEGLVQQLDPSDSQREQFRAIFAESREARKAIFAKHGIEMGKGNRPDPEQMKAIQPEMAALRKETESKIQAILTEEQVAKLQELRARGNKGGKNGLKRKRKGEEEADSE
;
A
#
# COMPACT_ATOMS: atom_id res chain seq x y z
N MET A 1 12.67 40.24 -4.39
CA MET A 1 11.84 40.65 -3.24
C MET A 1 11.24 39.40 -2.62
N LYS A 2 11.46 39.20 -1.32
CA LYS A 2 10.96 38.07 -0.51
C LYS A 2 9.65 38.51 0.14
N ILE A 3 8.59 37.73 0.01
CA ILE A 3 7.34 37.86 0.76
C ILE A 3 6.96 36.42 1.15
N SER A 4 7.56 35.85 2.20
CA SER A 4 7.18 35.98 3.62
C SER A 4 5.73 35.58 3.90
N SER A 5 5.59 34.31 4.27
CA SER A 5 4.77 33.77 5.36
C SER A 5 3.50 34.52 5.75
N ILE A 6 2.34 33.97 5.38
CA ILE A 6 1.05 34.29 6.00
C ILE A 6 0.67 33.13 6.92
N PHE A 7 1.16 33.22 8.16
CA PHE A 7 0.67 32.51 9.33
C PHE A 7 -0.52 33.31 9.90
N ARG A 8 -1.74 32.76 9.89
CA ARG A 8 -2.86 33.13 10.78
C ARG A 8 -3.75 31.88 10.95
N LEU A 9 -3.53 31.04 11.96
CA LEU A 9 -3.99 31.19 13.35
C LEU A 9 -5.53 31.09 13.45
N VAL A 10 -6.03 29.87 13.67
CA VAL A 10 -7.36 29.60 14.23
C VAL A 10 -7.16 28.80 15.50
N LEU A 11 -7.48 29.45 16.61
CA LEU A 11 -7.43 28.98 18.00
C LEU A 11 -8.86 28.58 18.44
N CYS A 12 -8.94 27.73 19.47
CA CYS A 12 -10.12 27.32 20.26
C CYS A 12 -10.93 26.14 19.66
N GLY A 13 -11.24 25.07 20.38
CA GLY A 13 -11.21 24.88 21.83
C GLY A 13 -11.16 23.41 22.25
N LEU A 14 -10.61 23.22 23.45
CA LEU A 14 -10.59 21.98 24.21
C LEU A 14 -12.00 21.65 24.69
N SER A 15 -12.55 20.51 24.25
CA SER A 15 -13.66 19.85 24.95
C SER A 15 -13.20 18.44 25.31
N LEU A 16 -12.87 18.29 26.60
CA LEU A 16 -12.48 17.04 27.24
C LEU A 16 -13.74 16.18 27.41
N VAL A 17 -13.88 15.14 26.60
CA VAL A 17 -14.81 14.03 26.87
C VAL A 17 -13.98 12.77 26.99
N ALA A 18 -13.76 12.36 28.24
CA ALA A 18 -13.25 11.05 28.57
C ALA A 18 -14.40 10.04 28.43
N ALA A 19 -14.40 9.27 27.34
CA ALA A 19 -15.12 8.01 27.24
C ALA A 19 -14.08 6.93 26.96
N ALA A 20 -13.78 6.14 27.99
CA ALA A 20 -12.95 4.95 27.90
C ALA A 20 -13.69 3.89 27.09
N SER A 21 -13.56 3.94 25.76
CA SER A 21 -13.96 2.85 24.89
C SER A 21 -12.85 1.82 24.88
N ALA A 22 -13.14 0.76 25.63
CA ALA A 22 -12.63 -0.59 25.54
C ALA A 22 -11.83 -0.91 24.27
N TRP A 23 -10.69 -1.56 24.51
CA TRP A 23 -9.78 -2.09 23.55
C TRP A 23 -10.46 -3.15 22.67
N ALA A 24 -10.96 -2.74 21.52
CA ALA A 24 -11.10 -3.64 20.39
C ALA A 24 -9.81 -3.55 19.57
N GLN A 25 -8.74 -4.21 20.04
CA GLN A 25 -7.70 -4.71 19.15
C GLN A 25 -8.36 -5.80 18.30
N ASP A 26 -9.12 -5.37 17.29
CA ASP A 26 -9.54 -6.22 16.20
C ASP A 26 -8.26 -6.66 15.50
N LYS A 27 -7.81 -7.88 15.81
CA LYS A 27 -6.84 -8.60 14.99
C LYS A 27 -7.55 -8.93 13.69
N GLY A 28 -7.61 -7.92 12.82
CA GLY A 28 -8.20 -8.04 11.50
C GLY A 28 -7.64 -9.27 10.77
N PRO A 29 -8.46 -9.94 9.97
CA PRO A 29 -8.08 -11.17 9.29
C PRO A 29 -6.94 -10.91 8.30
N GLY A 30 -5.88 -11.72 8.40
CA GLY A 30 -4.99 -11.99 7.28
C GLY A 30 -3.73 -11.14 7.21
N ARG A 31 -2.63 -11.76 7.60
CA ARG A 31 -1.23 -11.38 7.37
C ARG A 31 -0.88 -11.42 5.87
N ALA A 32 -1.56 -10.60 5.06
CA ALA A 32 -1.37 -10.48 3.60
C ALA A 32 -1.08 -9.03 3.15
N GLY A 33 -0.76 -8.13 4.09
CA GLY A 33 -0.67 -6.68 3.86
C GLY A 33 0.73 -6.12 3.53
N ARG A 34 1.76 -6.96 3.33
CA ARG A 34 3.15 -6.45 3.14
C ARG A 34 3.71 -6.58 1.72
N ALA A 35 2.89 -6.98 0.76
CA ALA A 35 3.28 -7.15 -0.64
C ALA A 35 2.80 -5.95 -1.48
N GLY A 36 3.44 -4.80 -1.31
CA GLY A 36 3.09 -3.59 -2.07
C GLY A 36 3.95 -2.41 -1.68
N ILE A 37 3.86 -1.33 -2.46
CA ILE A 37 4.66 -0.12 -2.24
C ILE A 37 4.45 0.48 -0.83
N GLU A 38 3.25 0.35 -0.26
CA GLU A 38 2.95 0.78 1.11
C GLU A 38 3.87 0.12 2.16
N GLY A 39 4.17 -1.17 2.00
CA GLY A 39 5.11 -1.87 2.89
C GLY A 39 6.57 -1.51 2.66
N LEU A 40 6.92 -1.00 1.48
CA LEU A 40 8.27 -0.52 1.17
C LEU A 40 8.49 0.89 1.72
N VAL A 41 7.50 1.77 1.57
CA VAL A 41 7.56 3.16 2.06
C VAL A 41 7.71 3.23 3.58
N GLN A 42 7.09 2.31 4.32
CA GLN A 42 7.29 2.22 5.77
C GLN A 42 8.75 1.93 6.18
N GLN A 43 9.57 1.38 5.28
CA GLN A 43 10.99 1.08 5.52
C GLN A 43 11.91 2.26 5.15
N LEU A 44 11.35 3.36 4.63
CA LEU A 44 12.11 4.56 4.23
C LEU A 44 12.28 5.56 5.39
N ASP A 45 11.89 5.16 6.61
CA ASP A 45 11.92 6.00 7.82
C ASP A 45 11.33 7.40 7.58
N PRO A 46 10.08 7.50 7.07
CA PRO A 46 9.50 8.77 6.66
C PRO A 46 9.27 9.70 7.86
N SER A 47 9.42 11.00 7.62
CA SER A 47 9.05 12.04 8.60
C SER A 47 7.55 12.01 8.90
N ASP A 48 7.12 12.67 9.97
CA ASP A 48 5.69 12.70 10.32
C ASP A 48 4.85 13.40 9.25
N SER A 49 5.38 14.46 8.62
CA SER A 49 4.71 15.12 7.48
C SER A 49 4.59 14.21 6.26
N GLN A 50 5.64 13.45 5.93
CA GLN A 50 5.59 12.46 4.84
C GLN A 50 4.59 11.34 5.15
N ARG A 51 4.50 10.89 6.42
CA ARG A 51 3.53 9.86 6.84
C ARG A 51 2.09 10.31 6.61
N GLU A 52 1.77 11.56 6.91
CA GLU A 52 0.44 12.12 6.64
C GLU A 52 0.13 12.15 5.14
N GLN A 53 1.10 12.58 4.32
CA GLN A 53 0.96 12.57 2.87
C GLN A 53 0.78 11.14 2.32
N PHE A 54 1.55 10.17 2.82
CA PHE A 54 1.37 8.76 2.45
C PHE A 54 -0.01 8.24 2.82
N ARG A 55 -0.53 8.57 4.01
CA ARG A 55 -1.89 8.17 4.42
C ARG A 55 -2.93 8.71 3.46
N ALA A 56 -2.82 9.99 3.06
CA ALA A 56 -3.73 10.59 2.10
C ALA A 56 -3.65 9.89 0.72
N ILE A 57 -2.44 9.68 0.18
CA ILE A 57 -2.23 9.00 -1.10
C ILE A 57 -2.79 7.56 -1.06
N PHE A 58 -2.55 6.82 0.02
CA PHE A 58 -3.05 5.44 0.15
C PHE A 58 -4.55 5.38 0.36
N ALA A 59 -5.15 6.33 1.08
CA ALA A 59 -6.61 6.42 1.21
C ALA A 59 -7.25 6.65 -0.16
N GLU A 60 -6.74 7.62 -0.93
CA GLU A 60 -7.20 7.90 -2.28
C GLU A 60 -7.06 6.67 -3.20
N SER A 61 -5.88 6.02 -3.18
CA SER A 61 -5.63 4.81 -3.98
C SER A 61 -6.55 3.65 -3.60
N ARG A 62 -6.92 3.50 -2.32
CA ARG A 62 -7.85 2.48 -1.85
C ARG A 62 -9.27 2.74 -2.35
N GLU A 63 -9.73 3.99 -2.30
CA GLU A 63 -11.06 4.35 -2.82
C GLU A 63 -11.13 4.19 -4.35
N ALA A 64 -10.10 4.64 -5.09
CA ALA A 64 -10.01 4.43 -6.53
C ALA A 64 -10.00 2.94 -6.89
N ARG A 65 -9.28 2.13 -6.12
CA ARG A 65 -9.32 0.66 -6.26
C ARG A 65 -10.73 0.15 -6.07
N LYS A 66 -11.41 0.48 -4.96
CA LYS A 66 -12.80 0.04 -4.74
C LYS A 66 -13.72 0.42 -5.89
N ALA A 67 -13.56 1.63 -6.45
CA ALA A 67 -14.34 2.09 -7.60
C ALA A 67 -14.09 1.23 -8.85
N ILE A 68 -12.84 0.86 -9.15
CA ILE A 68 -12.50 -0.07 -10.24
C ILE A 68 -13.17 -1.43 -10.00
N PHE A 69 -13.07 -1.98 -8.80
CA PHE A 69 -13.70 -3.27 -8.48
C PHE A 69 -15.22 -3.21 -8.63
N ALA A 70 -15.87 -2.16 -8.11
CA ALA A 70 -17.31 -1.96 -8.22
C ALA A 70 -17.76 -1.78 -9.68
N LYS A 71 -17.01 -1.02 -10.49
CA LYS A 71 -17.27 -0.80 -11.92
C LYS A 71 -17.31 -2.12 -12.70
N HIS A 72 -16.51 -3.10 -12.29
CA HIS A 72 -16.43 -4.42 -12.93
C HIS A 72 -17.26 -5.49 -12.21
N GLY A 73 -18.14 -5.10 -11.27
CA GLY A 73 -19.04 -6.01 -10.56
C GLY A 73 -18.34 -6.99 -9.61
N ILE A 74 -17.15 -6.64 -9.12
CA ILE A 74 -16.34 -7.50 -8.26
C ILE A 74 -16.56 -7.11 -6.79
N GLU A 75 -17.20 -7.98 -6.02
CA GLU A 75 -17.38 -7.79 -4.57
C GLU A 75 -16.13 -8.22 -3.79
N MET A 76 -15.45 -7.26 -3.17
CA MET A 76 -14.33 -7.52 -2.26
C MET A 76 -14.87 -7.70 -0.83
N GLY A 77 -14.73 -8.89 -0.24
CA GLY A 77 -14.91 -9.06 1.22
C GLY A 77 -15.77 -10.21 1.74
N LYS A 78 -16.19 -11.18 0.92
CA LYS A 78 -17.04 -12.31 1.37
C LYS A 78 -16.42 -13.70 1.15
N GLY A 79 -15.08 -13.80 1.19
CA GLY A 79 -14.38 -15.05 0.86
C GLY A 79 -14.41 -15.42 -0.64
N ASN A 80 -15.21 -14.72 -1.44
CA ASN A 80 -15.20 -14.85 -2.90
C ASN A 80 -13.93 -14.24 -3.48
N ARG A 81 -13.17 -15.06 -4.20
CA ARG A 81 -12.06 -14.60 -5.04
C ARG A 81 -12.63 -14.10 -6.37
N PRO A 82 -12.15 -12.96 -6.88
CA PRO A 82 -12.49 -12.53 -8.24
C PRO A 82 -12.07 -13.59 -9.26
N ASP A 83 -12.90 -13.76 -10.29
CA ASP A 83 -12.59 -14.67 -11.38
C ASP A 83 -11.32 -14.21 -12.13
N PRO A 84 -10.47 -15.13 -12.63
CA PRO A 84 -9.26 -14.76 -13.37
C PRO A 84 -9.52 -13.87 -14.59
N GLU A 85 -10.66 -14.00 -15.28
CA GLU A 85 -11.03 -13.15 -16.42
C GLU A 85 -11.41 -11.75 -15.96
N GLN A 86 -12.16 -11.63 -14.85
CA GLN A 86 -12.44 -10.35 -14.20
C GLN A 86 -11.14 -9.64 -13.80
N MET A 87 -10.17 -10.40 -13.26
CA MET A 87 -8.86 -9.87 -12.90
C MET A 87 -8.06 -9.38 -14.11
N LYS A 88 -8.15 -10.07 -15.26
CA LYS A 88 -7.54 -9.60 -16.51
C LYS A 88 -8.20 -8.32 -17.02
N ALA A 89 -9.53 -8.23 -16.93
CA ALA A 89 -10.29 -7.07 -17.37
C ALA A 89 -9.94 -5.79 -16.60
N ILE A 90 -9.71 -5.89 -15.28
CA ILE A 90 -9.33 -4.72 -14.46
C ILE A 90 -7.81 -4.43 -14.49
N GLN A 91 -6.99 -5.33 -15.03
CA GLN A 91 -5.54 -5.22 -15.01
C GLN A 91 -5.02 -3.86 -15.54
N PRO A 92 -5.47 -3.32 -16.69
CA PRO A 92 -4.97 -2.04 -17.19
C PRO A 92 -5.30 -0.87 -16.26
N GLU A 93 -6.53 -0.80 -15.74
CA GLU A 93 -6.96 0.25 -14.80
C GLU A 93 -6.17 0.17 -13.49
N MET A 94 -5.96 -1.04 -12.98
CA MET A 94 -5.14 -1.29 -11.80
C MET A 94 -3.67 -0.93 -12.02
N ALA A 95 -3.12 -1.17 -13.22
CA ALA A 95 -1.76 -0.79 -13.56
C ALA A 95 -1.60 0.73 -13.66
N ALA A 96 -2.57 1.43 -14.24
CA ALA A 96 -2.61 2.88 -14.30
C ALA A 96 -2.67 3.49 -12.88
N LEU A 97 -3.59 3.02 -12.03
CA LEU A 97 -3.70 3.46 -10.64
C LEU A 97 -2.40 3.24 -9.86
N ARG A 98 -1.72 2.11 -10.08
CA ARG A 98 -0.41 1.86 -9.47
C ARG A 98 0.60 2.91 -9.92
N LYS A 99 0.76 3.16 -11.22
CA LYS A 99 1.71 4.15 -11.74
C LYS A 99 1.43 5.54 -11.17
N GLU A 100 0.16 5.95 -11.14
CA GLU A 100 -0.24 7.25 -10.56
C GLU A 100 0.14 7.35 -9.08
N THR A 101 -0.19 6.32 -8.30
CA THR A 101 0.15 6.25 -6.87
C THR A 101 1.67 6.32 -6.67
N GLU A 102 2.44 5.61 -7.50
CA GLU A 102 3.90 5.63 -7.45
C GLU A 102 4.48 7.02 -7.77
N SER A 103 3.93 7.72 -8.76
CA SER A 103 4.35 9.09 -9.08
C SER A 103 4.07 10.06 -7.93
N LYS A 104 2.90 9.98 -7.30
CA LYS A 104 2.56 10.80 -6.11
C LYS A 104 3.52 10.52 -4.95
N ILE A 105 3.87 9.26 -4.72
CA ILE A 105 4.85 8.85 -3.71
C ILE A 105 6.24 9.40 -4.04
N GLN A 106 6.72 9.25 -5.27
CA GLN A 106 8.05 9.73 -5.68
C GLN A 106 8.20 11.25 -5.51
N ALA A 107 7.13 12.01 -5.74
CA ALA A 107 7.14 13.46 -5.59
C ALA A 107 7.40 13.95 -4.14
N ILE A 108 7.19 13.10 -3.14
CA ILE A 108 7.37 13.45 -1.72
C ILE A 108 8.59 12.78 -1.06
N LEU A 109 9.31 11.94 -1.81
CA LEU A 109 10.53 11.30 -1.35
C LEU A 109 11.76 12.18 -1.60
N THR A 110 12.74 12.09 -0.70
CA THR A 110 14.07 12.63 -0.96
C THR A 110 14.85 11.73 -1.92
N GLU A 111 15.93 12.24 -2.51
CA GLU A 111 16.81 11.46 -3.41
C GLU A 111 17.35 10.18 -2.73
N GLU A 112 17.76 10.30 -1.46
CA GLU A 112 18.22 9.16 -0.65
C GLU A 112 17.12 8.11 -0.43
N GLN A 113 15.90 8.56 -0.15
CA GLN A 113 14.76 7.66 0.01
C GLN A 113 14.36 6.99 -1.31
N VAL A 114 14.51 7.68 -2.45
CA VAL A 114 14.31 7.10 -3.78
C VAL A 114 15.32 5.99 -4.04
N ALA A 115 16.61 6.21 -3.73
CA ALA A 115 17.64 5.19 -3.87
C ALA A 115 17.35 3.96 -3.00
N LYS A 116 17.00 4.17 -1.72
CA LYS A 116 16.61 3.09 -0.79
C LYS A 116 15.38 2.34 -1.29
N LEU A 117 14.37 3.05 -1.83
CA LEU A 117 13.18 2.41 -2.41
C LEU A 117 13.52 1.53 -3.62
N GLN A 118 14.44 1.96 -4.49
CA GLN A 118 14.90 1.16 -5.64
C GLN A 118 15.64 -0.11 -5.18
N GLU A 119 16.49 -0.01 -4.16
CA GLU A 119 17.18 -1.16 -3.57
C GLU A 119 16.19 -2.18 -3.00
N LEU A 120 15.21 -1.71 -2.21
CA LEU A 120 14.17 -2.54 -1.63
C LEU A 120 13.34 -3.26 -2.71
N ARG A 121 13.01 -2.56 -3.81
CA ARG A 121 12.32 -3.15 -4.97
C ARG A 121 13.18 -4.25 -5.64
N ALA A 122 14.47 -4.00 -5.85
CA ALA A 122 15.37 -4.97 -6.45
C ALA A 122 15.52 -6.24 -5.57
N ARG A 123 15.58 -6.07 -4.25
CA ARG A 123 15.64 -7.17 -3.30
C ARG A 123 14.36 -8.02 -3.30
N GLY A 124 13.19 -7.39 -3.31
CA GLY A 124 11.90 -8.09 -3.37
C GLY A 124 11.76 -8.98 -4.61
N ASN A 125 12.26 -8.52 -5.76
CA ASN A 125 12.20 -9.27 -7.02
C ASN A 125 13.14 -10.50 -7.02
N LYS A 126 14.31 -10.41 -6.37
CA LYS A 126 15.25 -11.54 -6.24
C LYS A 126 14.74 -12.65 -5.30
N GLY A 127 14.07 -12.28 -4.21
CA GLY A 127 13.51 -13.23 -3.25
C GLY A 127 12.41 -14.14 -3.83
N GLY A 128 11.55 -13.58 -4.69
CA GLY A 128 10.45 -14.34 -5.31
C GLY A 128 10.92 -15.44 -6.28
N LYS A 129 11.96 -15.17 -7.08
CA LYS A 129 12.49 -16.14 -8.07
C LYS A 129 13.14 -17.37 -7.43
N ASN A 130 13.81 -17.20 -6.29
CA ASN A 130 14.48 -18.31 -5.60
C ASN A 130 13.50 -19.20 -4.81
N GLY A 131 12.39 -18.65 -4.31
CA GLY A 131 11.34 -19.44 -3.63
C GLY A 131 10.60 -20.38 -4.59
N LEU A 132 10.30 -19.92 -5.80
CA LEU A 132 9.65 -20.73 -6.85
C LEU A 132 10.51 -21.91 -7.32
N LYS A 133 11.84 -21.73 -7.43
CA LYS A 133 12.75 -22.82 -7.79
C LYS A 133 12.83 -23.91 -6.71
N ARG A 134 12.82 -23.53 -5.43
CA ARG A 134 12.86 -24.49 -4.32
C ARG A 134 11.58 -25.32 -4.21
N LYS A 135 10.42 -24.72 -4.48
CA LYS A 135 9.14 -25.44 -4.43
C LYS A 135 9.03 -26.51 -5.53
N ARG A 136 9.43 -26.18 -6.77
CA ARG A 136 9.42 -27.15 -7.88
C ARG A 136 10.34 -28.34 -7.64
N LYS A 137 11.52 -28.12 -7.07
CA LYS A 137 12.46 -29.22 -6.78
C LYS A 137 11.94 -30.18 -5.70
N GLY A 138 11.19 -29.68 -4.71
CA GLY A 138 10.61 -30.54 -3.66
C GLY A 138 9.36 -31.32 -4.08
N GLU A 139 8.62 -30.85 -5.10
CA GLU A 139 7.46 -31.58 -5.66
C GLU A 139 7.92 -32.70 -6.62
N GLU A 140 9.03 -32.52 -7.34
CA GLU A 140 9.59 -33.51 -8.28
C GLU A 140 10.26 -34.71 -7.56
N GLU A 141 10.83 -34.49 -6.36
CA GLU A 141 11.39 -35.57 -5.54
C GLU A 141 10.31 -36.38 -4.79
N ALA A 142 9.11 -35.84 -4.57
CA ALA A 142 8.03 -36.51 -3.85
C ALA A 142 7.16 -37.45 -4.71
N ASP A 143 7.15 -37.29 -6.03
CA ASP A 143 6.47 -38.18 -6.99
C ASP A 143 7.36 -39.36 -7.44
N SER A 144 8.56 -39.50 -6.86
CA SER A 144 9.56 -40.52 -7.20
C SER A 144 9.73 -41.63 -6.14
N GLU A 145 8.94 -41.62 -5.07
CA GLU A 145 8.87 -42.67 -4.03
C GLU A 145 7.52 -43.42 -4.09
#